data_AF-A0A440L571-F1
#
_entry.id   AF-A0A440L571-F1
#
_cell.length_a   1.000
_cell.length_b   1.000
_cell.length_c   1.000
_cell.angle_alpha   90.00
_cell.angle_beta   90.00
_cell.angle_gamma   90.00
#
_symmetry.space_group_name_H-M   'P 1'
#
loop_
_entity.id
_entity.type
_entity.pdbx_description
1 polymer ?
#
loop_
_entity_poly.entity_id
_entity_poly.type
_entity_poly.pdbx_seq_one_letter_code
_entity_poly.pdbx_strand_id
1 'polypeptide(L)'
;MKEASENSLEPKDAFEALVDGIFAGRVSMMDVMRSAPAGDYFAFVQQLRLSRMLMADRRVLDRLMIEMRERMIEAGVDPDNRDIGKELSRKDGARRFPRLLEERSNAINTQPSLLTGTTFETRLEQYKTLISYVEKLWADACELFHRGNFPIAAFLSILVIEEVGKLTRLAEELIYLNEPLPIGGNPSVEKNHRKKHFISVMSGALINARLDRILGKDTVRRVLHEAESDELEKTRQRCLYIDIESGRAITPAARITELRARELTILAGELMAEILGHFPWEFERMIENVVSFERSIGLSEKKISRR
;
A
#
# COMPACT_ATOMS: atom_id res chain seq x y z
N MET A 1 -8.19 9.78 -57.09
CA MET A 1 -7.66 9.91 -55.72
C MET A 1 -8.73 9.37 -54.79
N LYS A 2 -8.51 8.17 -54.23
CA LYS A 2 -9.38 7.56 -53.22
C LYS A 2 -8.97 8.14 -51.88
N GLU A 3 -9.88 8.85 -51.21
CA GLU A 3 -9.79 9.11 -49.78
C GLU A 3 -9.88 7.75 -49.07
N ALA A 4 -8.83 7.40 -48.33
CA ALA A 4 -8.87 6.28 -47.40
C ALA A 4 -9.76 6.71 -46.22
N SER A 5 -10.95 6.13 -46.12
CA SER A 5 -11.78 6.29 -44.92
C SER A 5 -11.02 5.67 -43.76
N GLU A 6 -10.70 6.47 -42.74
CA GLU A 6 -10.24 5.99 -41.45
C GLU A 6 -11.34 5.08 -40.86
N ASN A 7 -11.17 3.78 -41.03
CA ASN A 7 -11.93 2.74 -40.33
C ASN A 7 -11.48 2.74 -38.86
N SER A 8 -11.91 3.74 -38.08
CA SER A 8 -11.83 3.65 -36.63
C SER A 8 -12.89 2.66 -36.17
N LEU A 9 -12.47 1.52 -35.63
CA LEU A 9 -13.38 0.58 -34.97
C LEU A 9 -14.18 1.31 -33.89
N GLU A 10 -15.47 1.00 -33.77
CA GLU A 10 -16.27 1.44 -32.63
C GLU A 10 -15.59 0.96 -31.32
N PRO A 11 -15.64 1.73 -30.21
CA PRO A 11 -14.91 1.41 -28.98
C PRO A 11 -15.18 0.00 -28.44
N LYS A 12 -16.40 -0.51 -28.64
CA LYS A 12 -16.79 -1.87 -28.26
C LYS A 12 -16.10 -2.94 -29.12
N ASP A 13 -16.00 -2.70 -30.41
CA ASP A 13 -15.37 -3.62 -31.36
C ASP A 13 -13.85 -3.63 -31.18
N ALA A 14 -13.26 -2.47 -30.84
CA ALA A 14 -11.86 -2.35 -30.47
C ALA A 14 -11.53 -3.12 -29.18
N PHE A 15 -12.41 -3.05 -28.18
CA PHE A 15 -12.24 -3.80 -26.92
C PHE A 15 -12.33 -5.31 -27.15
N GLU A 16 -13.35 -5.80 -27.88
CA GLU A 16 -13.48 -7.24 -28.17
C GLU A 16 -12.29 -7.75 -29.00
N ALA A 17 -11.83 -6.98 -30.00
CA ALA A 17 -10.64 -7.33 -30.77
C ALA A 17 -9.37 -7.45 -29.90
N LEU A 18 -9.23 -6.59 -28.88
CA LEU A 18 -8.14 -6.69 -27.91
C LEU A 18 -8.28 -7.95 -27.04
N VAL A 19 -9.49 -8.24 -26.54
CA VAL A 19 -9.76 -9.47 -25.76
C VAL A 19 -9.43 -10.72 -26.58
N ASP A 20 -9.87 -10.79 -27.83
CA ASP A 20 -9.56 -11.89 -28.74
C ASP A 20 -8.06 -11.98 -29.07
N GLY A 21 -7.38 -10.83 -29.16
CA GLY A 21 -5.93 -10.75 -29.32
C GLY A 21 -5.19 -11.35 -28.12
N ILE A 22 -5.61 -11.02 -26.90
CA ILE A 22 -5.04 -11.55 -25.65
C ILE A 22 -5.33 -13.05 -25.54
N PHE A 23 -6.59 -13.46 -25.71
CA PHE A 23 -7.00 -14.86 -25.62
C PHE A 23 -6.23 -15.75 -26.62
N ALA A 24 -6.02 -15.26 -27.84
CA ALA A 24 -5.22 -15.96 -28.85
C ALA A 24 -3.70 -15.89 -28.63
N GLY A 25 -3.23 -15.25 -27.56
CA GLY A 25 -1.80 -15.09 -27.25
C GLY A 25 -1.05 -14.15 -28.20
N ARG A 26 -1.75 -13.37 -29.03
CA ARG A 26 -1.14 -12.38 -29.95
C ARG A 26 -0.73 -11.10 -29.23
N VAL A 27 -1.37 -10.80 -28.10
CA VAL A 27 -1.08 -9.65 -27.24
C VAL A 27 -0.85 -10.17 -25.83
N SER A 28 0.28 -9.85 -25.21
CA SER A 28 0.51 -10.22 -23.80
C SER A 28 -0.28 -9.30 -22.88
N MET A 29 -1.03 -9.90 -21.95
CA MET A 29 -1.72 -9.14 -20.91
C MET A 29 -0.70 -8.44 -19.99
N MET A 30 0.45 -9.07 -19.73
CA MET A 30 1.52 -8.46 -18.92
C MET A 30 2.12 -7.21 -19.59
N ASP A 31 2.21 -7.18 -20.92
CA ASP A 31 2.69 -5.99 -21.65
C ASP A 31 1.65 -4.88 -21.64
N VAL A 32 0.36 -5.20 -21.79
CA VAL A 32 -0.76 -4.25 -21.59
C VAL A 32 -0.77 -3.71 -20.16
N MET A 33 -0.40 -4.54 -19.18
CA MET A 33 -0.28 -4.12 -17.78
C MET A 33 0.88 -3.14 -17.53
N ARG A 34 1.90 -3.12 -18.41
CA ARG A 34 3.14 -2.34 -18.26
C ARG A 34 3.26 -1.19 -19.27
N SER A 35 2.26 -0.98 -20.12
CA SER A 35 2.36 -0.07 -21.26
C SER A 35 2.28 1.42 -20.91
N ALA A 36 1.97 1.77 -19.66
CA ALA A 36 1.88 3.17 -19.24
C ALA A 36 3.28 3.82 -19.17
N PRO A 37 3.48 4.98 -19.83
CA PRO A 37 4.73 5.73 -19.71
C PRO A 37 5.02 6.14 -18.26
N ALA A 38 6.28 6.05 -17.85
CA ALA A 38 6.70 6.48 -16.52
C ALA A 38 6.43 7.98 -16.32
N GLY A 39 5.82 8.34 -15.19
CA GLY A 39 5.48 9.72 -14.83
C GLY A 39 4.16 10.23 -15.41
N ASP A 40 3.50 9.48 -16.30
CA ASP A 40 2.18 9.84 -16.81
C ASP A 40 1.08 9.21 -15.95
N TYR A 41 0.61 9.98 -14.97
CA TYR A 41 -0.45 9.58 -14.05
C TYR A 41 -1.76 9.28 -14.76
N PHE A 42 -2.11 10.04 -15.80
CA PHE A 42 -3.37 9.87 -16.51
C PHE A 42 -3.34 8.58 -17.33
N ALA A 43 -2.29 8.38 -18.12
CA ALA A 43 -2.12 7.16 -18.91
C ALA A 43 -2.09 5.91 -18.01
N PHE A 44 -1.40 5.97 -16.87
CA PHE A 44 -1.38 4.88 -15.90
C PHE A 44 -2.78 4.58 -15.33
N VAL A 45 -3.54 5.62 -14.97
CA VAL A 45 -4.94 5.44 -14.51
C VAL A 45 -5.83 4.83 -15.59
N GLN A 46 -5.74 5.27 -16.85
CA GLN A 46 -6.50 4.67 -17.96
C GLN A 46 -6.09 3.21 -18.20
N GLN A 47 -4.80 2.92 -18.12
CA GLN A 47 -4.24 1.58 -18.25
C GLN A 47 -4.73 0.65 -17.13
N LEU A 48 -4.81 1.13 -15.89
CA LEU A 48 -5.40 0.38 -14.77
C LEU A 48 -6.90 0.12 -14.95
N ARG A 49 -7.66 1.10 -15.45
CA ARG A 49 -9.08 0.92 -15.78
C ARG A 49 -9.26 -0.17 -16.85
N LEU A 50 -8.50 -0.07 -17.94
CA LEU A 50 -8.50 -1.07 -19.01
C LEU A 50 -8.15 -2.46 -18.47
N SER A 51 -7.12 -2.55 -17.64
CA SER A 51 -6.72 -3.83 -17.03
C SER A 51 -7.84 -4.43 -16.17
N ARG A 52 -8.55 -3.62 -15.38
CA ARG A 52 -9.71 -4.08 -14.59
C ARG A 52 -10.86 -4.56 -15.46
N MET A 53 -11.14 -3.88 -16.57
CA MET A 53 -12.15 -4.31 -17.53
C MET A 53 -11.77 -5.63 -18.19
N LEU A 54 -10.51 -5.77 -18.61
CA LEU A 54 -9.97 -7.00 -19.20
C LEU A 54 -10.01 -8.18 -18.23
N MET A 55 -9.67 -7.96 -16.95
CA MET A 55 -9.72 -8.98 -15.89
C MET A 55 -11.15 -9.42 -15.54
N ALA A 56 -12.19 -8.73 -16.00
CA ALA A 56 -13.57 -9.21 -15.85
C ALA A 56 -13.89 -10.34 -16.86
N ASP A 57 -13.11 -10.49 -17.93
CA ASP A 57 -13.27 -11.57 -18.90
C ASP A 57 -12.46 -12.81 -18.46
N ARG A 58 -13.16 -13.94 -18.30
CA ARG A 58 -12.55 -15.21 -17.90
C ARG A 58 -11.47 -15.69 -18.87
N ARG A 59 -11.64 -15.46 -20.18
CA ARG A 59 -10.67 -15.86 -21.22
C ARG A 59 -9.33 -15.16 -20.99
N VAL A 60 -9.39 -13.87 -20.65
CA VAL A 60 -8.20 -13.05 -20.34
C VAL A 60 -7.55 -13.53 -19.05
N LEU A 61 -8.33 -13.81 -18.00
CA LEU A 61 -7.80 -14.34 -16.74
C LEU A 61 -7.09 -15.68 -16.93
N ASP A 62 -7.70 -16.62 -17.66
CA ASP A 62 -7.11 -17.92 -17.94
C ASP A 62 -5.77 -17.76 -18.70
N ARG A 63 -5.71 -16.82 -19.66
CA ARG A 63 -4.46 -16.50 -20.37
C ARG A 63 -3.42 -15.85 -19.45
N LEU A 64 -3.80 -14.90 -18.62
CA LEU A 64 -2.91 -14.23 -17.67
C LEU A 64 -2.27 -15.25 -16.72
N MET A 65 -3.03 -16.23 -16.25
CA MET A 65 -2.51 -17.31 -15.39
C MET A 65 -1.42 -18.14 -16.10
N ILE A 66 -1.58 -18.40 -17.39
CA ILE A 66 -0.56 -19.07 -18.21
C ILE A 66 0.69 -18.21 -18.32
N GLU A 67 0.55 -16.93 -18.70
CA GLU A 67 1.68 -16.00 -18.83
C GLU A 67 2.42 -15.83 -17.50
N MET A 68 1.70 -15.71 -16.38
CA MET A 68 2.32 -15.64 -15.04
C MET A 68 3.11 -16.90 -14.73
N ARG A 69 2.58 -18.09 -15.01
CA ARG A 69 3.28 -19.36 -14.77
C ARG A 69 4.56 -19.47 -15.61
N GLU A 70 4.52 -19.08 -16.88
CA GLU A 70 5.68 -19.02 -17.76
C GLU A 70 6.76 -18.08 -17.19
N ARG A 71 6.37 -16.86 -16.79
CA ARG A 71 7.29 -15.89 -16.18
C ARG A 71 7.89 -16.36 -14.86
N MET A 72 7.13 -17.07 -14.03
CA MET A 72 7.65 -17.66 -12.78
C MET A 72 8.73 -18.69 -13.08
N ILE A 73 8.50 -19.58 -14.05
CA ILE A 73 9.47 -20.58 -14.48
C ILE A 73 10.73 -19.91 -15.04
N GLU A 74 10.59 -18.90 -15.90
CA GLU A 74 11.70 -18.10 -16.43
C GLU A 74 12.52 -17.45 -15.32
N ALA A 75 11.87 -17.01 -14.24
CA ALA A 75 12.51 -16.40 -13.07
C ALA A 75 13.11 -17.43 -12.09
N GLY A 76 13.00 -18.73 -12.36
CA GLY A 76 13.46 -19.81 -11.48
C GLY A 76 12.61 -20.00 -10.23
N VAL A 77 11.35 -19.54 -10.25
CA VAL A 77 10.38 -19.68 -9.16
C VAL A 77 9.46 -20.87 -9.47
N ASP A 78 9.31 -21.76 -8.50
CA ASP A 78 8.34 -22.87 -8.60
C ASP A 78 6.90 -22.32 -8.53
N PRO A 79 6.10 -22.44 -9.60
CA PRO A 79 4.71 -21.96 -9.62
C PRO A 79 3.79 -22.74 -8.68
N ASP A 80 4.18 -23.95 -8.30
CA ASP A 80 3.42 -24.81 -7.39
C ASP A 80 3.85 -24.63 -5.92
N ASN A 81 4.74 -23.66 -5.64
CA ASN A 81 5.19 -23.37 -4.29
C ASN A 81 4.05 -22.81 -3.42
N ARG A 82 3.65 -23.59 -2.41
CA ARG A 82 2.62 -23.24 -1.42
C ARG A 82 3.11 -22.40 -0.23
N ASP A 83 4.33 -21.87 -0.27
CA ASP A 83 4.92 -21.16 0.86
C ASP A 83 4.15 -19.87 1.23
N ILE A 84 3.57 -19.17 0.24
CA ILE A 84 2.69 -18.01 0.51
C ILE A 84 1.48 -18.44 1.36
N GLY A 85 0.86 -19.57 1.00
CA GLY A 85 -0.27 -20.13 1.76
C GLY A 85 0.13 -20.47 3.21
N LYS A 86 1.31 -21.08 3.41
CA LYS A 86 1.83 -21.38 4.74
C LYS A 86 2.11 -20.11 5.55
N GLU A 87 2.72 -19.09 4.96
CA GLU A 87 3.00 -17.82 5.64
C GLU A 87 1.71 -17.07 6.00
N LEU A 88 0.73 -17.03 5.09
CA LEU A 88 -0.60 -16.50 5.37
C LEU A 88 -1.26 -17.24 6.54
N SER A 89 -1.23 -18.57 6.56
CA SER A 89 -1.76 -19.35 7.68
C SER A 89 -1.04 -19.03 9.00
N ARG A 90 0.29 -18.90 8.99
CA ARG A 90 1.08 -18.51 10.17
C ARG A 90 0.74 -17.12 10.71
N LYS A 91 0.28 -16.23 9.84
CA LYS A 91 -0.16 -14.87 10.19
C LYS A 91 -1.66 -14.78 10.46
N ASP A 92 -2.38 -15.89 10.62
CA ASP A 92 -3.84 -15.92 10.81
C ASP A 92 -4.60 -15.20 9.66
N GLY A 93 -4.09 -15.37 8.44
CA GLY A 93 -4.61 -14.71 7.24
C GLY A 93 -6.05 -15.10 6.91
N ALA A 94 -6.47 -16.33 7.23
CA ALA A 94 -7.84 -16.79 6.98
C ALA A 94 -8.90 -15.95 7.70
N ARG A 95 -8.59 -15.44 8.91
CA ARG A 95 -9.47 -14.54 9.66
C ARG A 95 -9.21 -13.08 9.33
N ARG A 96 -7.95 -12.68 9.20
CA ARG A 96 -7.55 -11.27 9.02
C ARG A 96 -7.87 -10.72 7.64
N PHE A 97 -7.74 -11.53 6.59
CA PHE A 97 -7.95 -11.05 5.22
C PHE A 97 -9.41 -10.70 4.91
N PRO A 98 -10.42 -11.54 5.25
CA PRO A 98 -11.82 -11.16 5.07
C PRO A 98 -12.19 -9.91 5.87
N ARG A 99 -11.72 -9.80 7.11
CA ARG A 99 -11.94 -8.62 7.95
C ARG A 99 -11.30 -7.36 7.37
N LEU A 100 -10.11 -7.47 6.78
CA LEU A 100 -9.48 -6.35 6.07
C LEU A 100 -10.35 -5.87 4.90
N LEU A 101 -10.87 -6.80 4.09
CA LEU A 101 -11.74 -6.46 2.96
C LEU A 101 -13.03 -5.78 3.42
N GLU A 102 -13.63 -6.28 4.50
CA GLU A 102 -14.80 -5.67 5.13
C GLU A 102 -14.50 -4.24 5.61
N GLU A 103 -13.40 -4.04 6.34
CA GLU A 103 -13.04 -2.71 6.86
C GLU A 103 -12.68 -1.72 5.75
N ARG A 104 -12.02 -2.17 4.68
CA ARG A 104 -11.74 -1.35 3.48
C ARG A 104 -13.04 -1.00 2.76
N SER A 105 -13.94 -1.96 2.55
CA SER A 105 -15.23 -1.71 1.92
C SER A 105 -16.06 -0.72 2.75
N ASN A 106 -16.11 -0.90 4.06
CA ASN A 106 -16.77 0.03 4.98
C ASN A 106 -16.15 1.43 4.89
N ALA A 107 -14.81 1.54 4.89
CA ALA A 107 -14.14 2.82 4.74
C ALA A 107 -14.54 3.49 3.43
N ILE A 108 -14.49 2.76 2.32
CA ILE A 108 -14.87 3.22 0.98
C ILE A 108 -16.31 3.76 0.95
N ASN A 109 -17.25 2.99 1.50
CA ASN A 109 -18.67 3.27 1.40
C ASN A 109 -19.17 4.33 2.37
N THR A 110 -18.45 4.64 3.46
CA THR A 110 -18.96 5.52 4.53
C THR A 110 -18.16 6.79 4.75
N GLN A 111 -16.89 6.81 4.35
CA GLN A 111 -16.02 7.97 4.55
C GLN A 111 -16.06 8.92 3.34
N PRO A 112 -15.95 10.24 3.57
CA PRO A 112 -15.83 11.19 2.48
C PRO A 112 -14.51 10.98 1.74
N SER A 113 -14.53 11.21 0.43
CA SER A 113 -13.30 11.39 -0.33
C SER A 113 -12.53 12.61 0.19
N LEU A 114 -11.21 12.47 0.30
CA LEU A 114 -10.32 13.59 0.58
C LEU A 114 -9.93 14.34 -0.71
N LEU A 115 -10.30 13.81 -1.88
CA LEU A 115 -10.08 14.40 -3.19
C LEU A 115 -11.36 15.13 -3.65
N THR A 116 -11.49 16.39 -3.26
CA THR A 116 -12.70 17.19 -3.49
C THR A 116 -12.81 17.81 -4.89
N GLY A 117 -11.76 17.75 -5.70
CA GLY A 117 -11.76 18.27 -7.08
C GLY A 117 -12.76 17.55 -8.00
N THR A 118 -13.19 18.22 -9.06
CA THR A 118 -14.05 17.62 -10.11
C THR A 118 -13.28 17.20 -11.36
N THR A 119 -12.04 17.67 -11.54
CA THR A 119 -11.16 17.28 -12.63
C THR A 119 -10.06 16.34 -12.15
N PHE A 120 -9.50 15.58 -13.10
CA PHE A 120 -8.39 14.67 -12.81
C PHE A 120 -7.18 15.41 -12.24
N GLU A 121 -6.83 16.53 -12.86
CA GLU A 121 -5.67 17.35 -12.50
C GLU A 121 -5.79 17.88 -11.07
N THR A 122 -6.98 18.40 -10.71
CA THR A 122 -7.23 18.92 -9.37
C THR A 122 -7.12 17.82 -8.31
N ARG A 123 -7.71 16.64 -8.57
CA ARG A 123 -7.61 15.51 -7.65
C ARG A 123 -6.20 14.94 -7.58
N LEU A 124 -5.47 14.93 -8.69
CA LEU A 124 -4.09 14.47 -8.73
C LEU A 124 -3.18 15.38 -7.89
N GLU A 125 -3.35 16.70 -7.96
CA GLU A 125 -2.59 17.63 -7.12
C GLU A 125 -2.92 17.47 -5.62
N GLN A 126 -4.20 17.24 -5.29
CA GLN A 126 -4.62 16.90 -3.93
C GLN A 126 -3.98 15.58 -3.46
N TYR A 127 -4.01 14.54 -4.30
CA TYR A 127 -3.35 13.27 -4.05
C TYR A 127 -1.87 13.47 -3.73
N LYS A 128 -1.11 14.12 -4.62
CA LYS A 128 0.33 14.38 -4.43
C LYS A 128 0.61 15.15 -3.15
N THR A 129 -0.24 16.14 -2.81
CA THR A 129 -0.11 16.94 -1.59
C THR A 129 -0.26 16.07 -0.34
N LEU A 130 -1.28 15.21 -0.29
CA LEU A 130 -1.54 14.31 0.84
C LEU A 130 -0.43 13.28 1.01
N ILE A 131 0.06 12.71 -0.09
CA ILE A 131 1.17 11.75 -0.10
C ILE A 131 2.46 12.43 0.39
N SER A 132 2.78 13.61 -0.14
CA SER A 132 3.96 14.39 0.27
C SER A 132 3.95 14.76 1.75
N TYR A 133 2.76 14.95 2.35
CA TYR A 133 2.63 15.19 3.78
C TYR A 133 3.04 13.96 4.60
N VAL A 134 2.59 12.77 4.21
CA VAL A 134 2.95 11.51 4.90
C VAL A 134 4.45 11.23 4.78
N GLU A 135 5.04 11.47 3.60
CA GLU A 135 6.49 11.34 3.40
C GLU A 135 7.30 12.28 4.30
N LYS A 136 6.85 13.52 4.47
CA LYS A 136 7.49 14.46 5.41
C LYS A 136 7.41 13.98 6.85
N LEU A 137 6.24 13.50 7.29
CA LEU A 137 6.09 12.94 8.64
C LEU A 137 7.04 11.76 8.87
N TRP A 138 7.21 10.89 7.87
CA TRP A 138 8.13 9.77 7.97
C TRP A 138 9.60 10.21 7.96
N ALA A 139 9.97 11.18 7.12
CA ALA A 139 11.30 11.77 7.11
C ALA A 139 11.64 12.43 8.47
N ASP A 140 10.69 13.16 9.07
CA ASP A 140 10.84 13.75 10.39
C ASP A 140 11.03 12.67 11.47
N ALA A 141 10.32 11.53 11.36
CA ALA A 141 10.50 10.39 12.24
C ALA A 141 11.92 9.82 12.14
N CYS A 142 12.47 9.70 10.92
CA CYS A 142 13.82 9.21 10.68
C CYS A 142 14.87 10.16 11.29
N GLU A 143 14.71 11.47 11.11
CA GLU A 143 15.62 12.48 11.67
C GLU A 143 15.61 12.44 13.21
N LEU A 144 14.43 12.36 13.82
CA LEU A 144 14.29 12.23 15.27
C LEU A 144 14.89 10.93 15.79
N PHE A 145 14.78 9.83 15.03
CA PHE A 145 15.44 8.57 15.37
C PHE A 145 16.96 8.74 15.40
N HIS A 146 17.56 9.35 14.38
CA HIS A 146 19.00 9.61 14.32
C HIS A 146 19.50 10.53 15.44
N ARG A 147 18.67 11.45 15.91
CA ARG A 147 18.98 12.32 17.06
C ARG A 147 18.80 11.64 18.42
N GLY A 148 18.40 10.37 18.45
CA GLY A 148 18.13 9.62 19.68
C GLY A 148 16.81 9.97 20.36
N ASN A 149 15.93 10.74 19.72
CA ASN A 149 14.60 11.06 20.24
C ASN A 149 13.60 9.95 19.88
N PHE A 150 13.83 8.77 20.44
CA PHE A 150 13.08 7.55 20.14
C PHE A 150 11.57 7.64 20.43
N PRO A 151 11.10 8.27 21.53
CA PRO A 151 9.67 8.38 21.77
C PRO A 151 8.94 9.17 20.68
N ILE A 152 9.51 10.31 20.24
CA ILE A 152 8.86 11.13 19.23
C ILE A 152 9.00 10.52 17.83
N ALA A 153 10.14 9.87 17.53
CA ALA A 153 10.28 9.08 16.31
C ALA A 153 9.21 7.97 16.22
N ALA A 154 8.99 7.24 17.31
CA ALA A 154 7.94 6.22 17.40
C ALA A 154 6.53 6.82 17.26
N PHE A 155 6.26 7.98 17.89
CA PHE A 155 4.99 8.68 17.75
C PHE A 155 4.70 9.05 16.29
N LEU A 156 5.64 9.71 15.61
CA LEU A 156 5.47 10.09 14.21
C LEU A 156 5.34 8.86 13.31
N SER A 157 6.05 7.77 13.62
CA SER A 157 5.91 6.52 12.88
C SER A 157 4.49 5.95 13.00
N ILE A 158 3.89 5.97 14.19
CA ILE A 158 2.49 5.54 14.38
C ILE A 158 1.53 6.50 13.66
N LEU A 159 1.80 7.80 13.67
CA LEU A 159 1.01 8.78 12.92
C LEU A 159 1.07 8.54 11.41
N VAL A 160 2.25 8.19 10.86
CA VAL A 160 2.40 7.77 9.46
C VAL A 160 1.54 6.54 9.17
N ILE A 161 1.59 5.52 10.03
CA ILE A 161 0.75 4.31 9.89
C ILE A 161 -0.73 4.68 9.86
N GLU A 162 -1.16 5.61 10.72
CA GLU A 162 -2.53 6.12 10.77
C GLU A 162 -2.94 6.81 9.47
N GLU A 163 -2.13 7.76 8.98
CA GLU A 163 -2.42 8.47 7.74
C GLU A 163 -2.39 7.53 6.53
N VAL A 164 -1.46 6.57 6.46
CA VAL A 164 -1.47 5.52 5.43
C VAL A 164 -2.82 4.78 5.44
N GLY A 165 -3.31 4.38 6.61
CA GLY A 165 -4.61 3.72 6.77
C GLY A 165 -5.79 4.54 6.22
N LYS A 166 -5.73 5.86 6.42
CA LYS A 166 -6.73 6.82 5.95
C LYS A 166 -6.65 7.08 4.44
N LEU A 167 -5.44 7.08 3.87
CA LEU A 167 -5.20 7.40 2.46
C LEU A 167 -5.23 6.17 1.53
N THR A 168 -5.42 4.95 2.05
CA THR A 168 -5.48 3.69 1.26
C THR A 168 -6.45 3.70 0.08
N ARG A 169 -7.47 4.56 0.10
CA ARG A 169 -8.50 4.66 -0.94
C ARG A 169 -8.18 5.66 -2.06
N LEU A 170 -7.18 6.52 -1.91
CA LEU A 170 -7.01 7.65 -2.82
C LEU A 170 -6.73 7.24 -4.27
N ALA A 171 -5.93 6.20 -4.51
CA ALA A 171 -5.68 5.74 -5.87
C ALA A 171 -6.94 5.16 -6.51
N GLU A 172 -7.79 4.46 -5.75
CA GLU A 172 -9.08 4.00 -6.26
C GLU A 172 -9.98 5.18 -6.65
N GLU A 173 -9.94 6.28 -5.92
CA GLU A 173 -10.71 7.50 -6.24
C GLU A 173 -10.20 8.24 -7.48
N LEU A 174 -8.90 8.17 -7.78
CA LEU A 174 -8.36 8.62 -9.06
C LEU A 174 -8.79 7.68 -10.19
N ILE A 175 -8.74 6.37 -9.95
CA ILE A 175 -9.18 5.36 -10.91
C ILE A 175 -10.67 5.49 -11.20
N TYR A 176 -11.52 5.86 -10.26
CA TYR A 176 -12.98 5.96 -10.47
C TYR A 176 -13.49 7.40 -10.55
N LEU A 177 -12.65 8.36 -11.00
CA LEU A 177 -13.03 9.78 -11.13
C LEU A 177 -14.41 10.00 -11.79
N ASN A 178 -14.73 9.24 -12.86
CA ASN A 178 -15.95 9.42 -13.66
C ASN A 178 -17.16 8.66 -13.10
N GLU A 179 -16.96 7.77 -12.13
CA GLU A 179 -17.98 6.97 -11.46
C GLU A 179 -17.70 7.01 -9.96
N PRO A 180 -17.92 8.15 -9.29
CA PRO A 180 -17.58 8.30 -7.87
C PRO A 180 -18.25 7.21 -7.06
N LEU A 181 -17.45 6.55 -6.22
CA LEU A 181 -17.90 5.45 -5.37
C LEU A 181 -19.10 5.92 -4.52
N PRO A 182 -20.18 5.13 -4.42
CA PRO A 182 -21.37 5.54 -3.67
C PRO A 182 -21.01 5.71 -2.20
N ILE A 183 -21.16 6.95 -1.69
CA ILE A 183 -21.00 7.24 -0.27
C ILE A 183 -22.37 7.13 0.37
N GLY A 184 -22.53 6.18 1.29
CA GLY A 184 -23.71 6.04 2.12
C GLY A 184 -23.73 7.04 3.27
N GLY A 185 -24.88 7.68 3.49
CA GLY A 185 -25.15 8.49 4.69
C GLY A 185 -24.51 9.88 4.68
N ASN A 186 -24.32 10.44 5.87
CA ASN A 186 -23.71 11.76 6.07
C ASN A 186 -22.22 11.57 6.40
N PRO A 187 -21.31 11.76 5.42
CA PRO A 187 -19.94 11.29 5.56
C PRO A 187 -19.17 12.11 6.58
N SER A 188 -18.48 11.43 7.49
CA SER A 188 -17.52 12.05 8.40
C SER A 188 -16.17 11.39 8.26
N VAL A 189 -15.10 12.18 8.35
CA VAL A 189 -13.73 11.65 8.33
C VAL A 189 -13.56 10.74 9.54
N GLU A 190 -13.11 9.52 9.31
CA GLU A 190 -12.90 8.51 10.34
C GLU A 190 -11.95 9.02 11.44
N LYS A 191 -12.45 8.96 12.68
CA LYS A 191 -11.69 9.38 13.88
C LYS A 191 -11.17 8.19 14.65
N ASN A 192 -11.58 6.97 14.31
CA ASN A 192 -11.13 5.76 14.98
C ASN A 192 -9.69 5.39 14.58
N HIS A 193 -8.73 5.76 15.44
CA HIS A 193 -7.30 5.46 15.26
C HIS A 193 -7.05 3.95 15.10
N ARG A 194 -7.68 3.12 15.93
CA ARG A 194 -7.54 1.66 15.87
C ARG A 194 -7.92 1.08 14.51
N LYS A 195 -9.02 1.55 13.92
CA LYS A 195 -9.45 1.10 12.58
C LYS A 195 -8.41 1.47 11.51
N LYS A 196 -7.83 2.66 11.57
CA LYS A 196 -6.77 3.09 10.65
C LYS A 196 -5.49 2.27 10.81
N HIS A 197 -5.08 2.00 12.05
CA HIS A 197 -3.95 1.12 12.33
C HIS A 197 -4.18 -0.28 11.75
N PHE A 198 -5.38 -0.84 11.96
CA PHE A 198 -5.76 -2.14 11.43
C PHE A 198 -5.67 -2.16 9.90
N ILE A 199 -6.34 -1.23 9.20
CA ILE A 199 -6.33 -1.18 7.73
C ILE A 199 -4.90 -1.06 7.19
N SER A 200 -4.10 -0.14 7.73
CA SER A 200 -2.73 0.11 7.29
C SER A 200 -1.83 -1.12 7.48
N VAL A 201 -1.72 -1.60 8.72
CA VAL A 201 -0.84 -2.72 9.06
C VAL A 201 -1.26 -3.99 8.34
N MET A 202 -2.55 -4.31 8.30
CA MET A 202 -3.02 -5.53 7.64
C MET A 202 -2.81 -5.47 6.12
N SER A 203 -2.99 -4.32 5.48
CA SER A 203 -2.80 -4.15 4.04
C SER A 203 -1.34 -4.37 3.63
N GLY A 204 -0.39 -3.86 4.42
CA GLY A 204 1.02 -3.88 4.03
C GLY A 204 1.90 -4.91 4.73
N ALA A 205 1.46 -5.55 5.83
CA ALA A 205 2.30 -6.52 6.56
C ALA A 205 1.88 -7.99 6.37
N LEU A 206 0.64 -8.26 5.97
CA LEU A 206 0.12 -9.64 5.91
C LEU A 206 0.84 -10.48 4.84
N ILE A 207 1.13 -9.89 3.68
CA ILE A 207 1.78 -10.57 2.54
C ILE A 207 3.16 -10.04 2.18
N ASN A 208 3.71 -9.12 2.97
CA ASN A 208 5.00 -8.50 2.68
C ASN A 208 6.18 -9.34 3.19
N ALA A 209 6.79 -10.08 2.27
CA ALA A 209 7.96 -10.91 2.54
C ALA A 209 9.23 -10.10 2.87
N ARG A 210 9.33 -8.87 2.34
CA ARG A 210 10.45 -7.97 2.63
C ARG A 210 10.39 -7.51 4.10
N LEU A 211 9.22 -7.12 4.58
CA LEU A 211 9.01 -6.75 5.98
C LEU A 211 9.35 -7.92 6.93
N ASP A 212 8.97 -9.15 6.59
CA ASP A 212 9.34 -10.35 7.35
C ASP A 212 10.86 -10.57 7.43
N ARG A 213 11.60 -10.27 6.35
CA ARG A 213 13.06 -10.38 6.30
C ARG A 213 13.76 -9.29 7.12
N ILE A 214 13.21 -8.07 7.10
CA ILE A 214 13.81 -6.89 7.71
C ILE A 214 13.56 -6.87 9.22
N LEU A 215 12.29 -6.92 9.63
CA LEU A 215 11.87 -6.86 11.03
C LEU A 215 11.91 -8.23 11.72
N GLY A 216 11.85 -9.31 10.95
CA GLY A 216 11.68 -10.66 11.48
C GLY A 216 10.20 -11.02 11.65
N LYS A 217 9.88 -12.29 11.36
CA LYS A 217 8.51 -12.80 11.38
C LYS A 217 7.79 -12.64 12.72
N ASP A 218 8.52 -12.72 13.84
CA ASP A 218 7.92 -12.57 15.17
C ASP A 218 7.50 -11.12 15.45
N THR A 219 8.30 -10.15 15.00
CA THR A 219 7.96 -8.73 15.07
C THR A 219 6.77 -8.41 14.18
N VAL A 220 6.72 -8.94 12.96
CA VAL A 220 5.55 -8.77 12.08
C VAL A 220 4.29 -9.37 12.71
N ARG A 221 4.37 -10.57 13.29
CA ARG A 221 3.24 -11.20 14.00
C ARG A 221 2.78 -10.37 15.21
N ARG A 222 3.71 -9.83 15.99
CA ARG A 222 3.41 -8.94 17.12
C ARG A 222 2.69 -7.68 16.66
N VAL A 223 3.22 -6.99 15.65
CA VAL A 223 2.63 -5.77 15.09
C VAL A 223 1.22 -6.02 14.53
N LEU A 224 1.02 -7.14 13.83
CA LEU A 224 -0.32 -7.54 13.37
C LEU A 224 -1.29 -7.70 14.55
N HIS A 225 -0.85 -8.28 15.67
CA HIS A 225 -1.68 -8.39 16.87
C HIS A 225 -1.95 -7.02 17.52
N GLU A 226 -0.93 -6.16 17.64
CA GLU A 226 -1.06 -4.81 18.19
C GLU A 226 -2.01 -3.92 17.38
N ALA A 227 -2.10 -4.12 16.07
CA ALA A 227 -3.03 -3.44 15.18
C ALA A 227 -4.47 -3.97 15.31
N GLU A 228 -4.65 -5.20 15.77
CA GLU A 228 -5.99 -5.74 16.08
C GLU A 228 -6.49 -5.31 17.45
N SER A 229 -5.59 -5.10 18.40
CA SER A 229 -5.88 -4.59 19.73
C SER A 229 -5.83 -3.05 19.77
N ASP A 230 -5.79 -2.49 20.98
CA ASP A 230 -5.59 -1.07 21.26
C ASP A 230 -4.11 -0.75 21.60
N GLU A 231 -3.19 -1.70 21.42
CA GLU A 231 -1.80 -1.55 21.88
C GLU A 231 -1.00 -0.52 21.07
N LEU A 232 -1.26 -0.36 19.76
CA LEU A 232 -0.65 0.73 18.99
C LEU A 232 -1.14 2.10 19.47
N GLU A 233 -2.40 2.23 19.86
CA GLU A 233 -2.96 3.47 20.41
C GLU A 233 -2.40 3.77 21.81
N LYS A 234 -2.30 2.77 22.69
CA LYS A 234 -1.61 2.90 23.97
C LYS A 234 -0.15 3.29 23.78
N THR A 235 0.55 2.68 22.83
CA THR A 235 1.94 3.04 22.49
C THR A 235 2.03 4.49 22.05
N ARG A 236 1.13 4.94 21.16
CA ARG A 236 1.04 6.33 20.72
C ARG A 236 0.93 7.30 21.89
N GLN A 237 0.08 7.02 22.88
CA GLN A 237 -0.06 7.86 24.07
C GLN A 237 1.20 7.83 24.95
N ARG A 238 1.80 6.66 25.14
CA ARG A 238 3.04 6.48 25.92
C ARG A 238 4.23 7.24 25.35
N CYS A 239 4.24 7.54 24.05
CA CYS A 239 5.27 8.36 23.42
C CYS A 239 5.23 9.85 23.83
N LEU A 240 4.08 10.34 24.30
CA LEU A 240 3.87 11.78 24.52
C LEU A 240 3.85 12.18 25.99
N TYR A 241 3.26 11.34 26.84
CA TYR A 241 2.90 11.76 28.19
C TYR A 241 3.77 11.11 29.26
N ILE A 242 4.17 11.93 30.25
CA ILE A 242 4.67 11.45 31.55
C ILE A 242 3.49 10.85 32.30
N ASP A 243 3.74 9.77 33.02
CA ASP A 243 2.70 9.03 33.74
C ASP A 243 3.32 8.30 34.95
N ILE A 244 2.50 7.67 35.78
CA ILE A 244 2.91 6.99 37.01
C ILE A 244 2.78 5.48 36.83
N GLU A 245 3.87 4.76 37.04
CA GLU A 245 3.89 3.29 37.00
C GLU A 245 4.55 2.77 38.28
N SER A 246 3.87 1.85 38.97
CA SER A 246 4.32 1.32 40.26
C SER A 246 4.71 2.41 41.28
N GLY A 247 3.96 3.52 41.30
CA GLY A 247 4.17 4.64 42.22
C GLY A 247 5.33 5.57 41.86
N ARG A 248 5.94 5.46 40.67
CA ARG A 248 7.03 6.32 40.21
C ARG A 248 6.66 7.03 38.92
N ALA A 249 7.09 8.29 38.79
CA ALA A 249 6.97 9.03 37.53
C ALA A 249 7.87 8.40 36.47
N ILE A 250 7.30 8.11 35.30
CA ILE A 250 7.98 7.53 34.15
C ILE A 250 7.83 8.46 32.95
N THR A 251 8.94 8.74 32.29
CA THR A 251 8.97 9.54 31.06
C THR A 251 8.80 8.65 29.82
N PRO A 252 8.35 9.19 28.68
CA PRO A 252 8.32 8.44 27.43
C PRO A 252 9.65 7.78 27.05
N ALA A 253 10.78 8.43 27.34
CA ALA A 253 12.12 7.91 27.07
C ALA A 253 12.44 6.61 27.85
N ALA A 254 11.80 6.39 29.00
CA ALA A 254 11.94 5.17 29.77
C ALA A 254 11.03 4.02 29.25
N ARG A 255 10.03 4.33 28.42
CA ARG A 255 9.07 3.34 27.88
C ARG A 255 9.37 2.93 26.45
N ILE A 256 9.83 3.87 25.64
CA ILE A 256 10.09 3.64 24.22
C ILE A 256 11.59 3.46 24.03
N THR A 257 11.98 2.22 23.83
CA THR A 257 13.37 1.86 23.54
C THR A 257 13.76 2.24 22.12
N GLU A 258 15.06 2.39 21.86
CA GLU A 258 15.61 2.52 20.51
C GLU A 258 15.11 1.39 19.60
N LEU A 259 15.14 0.14 20.08
CA LEU A 259 14.66 -1.02 19.34
C LEU A 259 13.21 -0.84 18.89
N ARG A 260 12.33 -0.41 19.80
CA ARG A 260 10.91 -0.23 19.48
C ARG A 260 10.69 0.92 18.50
N ALA A 261 11.38 2.04 18.68
CA ALA A 261 11.31 3.15 17.73
C ALA A 261 11.79 2.71 16.34
N ARG A 262 12.91 1.96 16.28
CA ARG A 262 13.46 1.42 15.04
C ARG A 262 12.46 0.54 14.30
N GLU A 263 11.83 -0.40 15.02
CA GLU A 263 10.80 -1.28 14.45
C GLU A 263 9.63 -0.50 13.86
N LEU A 264 9.14 0.52 14.59
CA LEU A 264 8.01 1.34 14.16
C LEU A 264 8.38 2.24 12.98
N THR A 265 9.57 2.83 12.94
CA THR A 265 10.00 3.71 11.84
C THR A 265 10.22 2.95 10.54
N ILE A 266 10.81 1.74 10.61
CA ILE A 266 10.91 0.84 9.46
C ILE A 266 9.51 0.41 9.00
N LEU A 267 8.67 -0.07 9.92
CA LEU A 267 7.30 -0.49 9.61
C LEU A 267 6.52 0.63 8.91
N ALA A 268 6.57 1.86 9.44
CA ALA A 268 5.87 3.00 8.87
C ALA A 268 6.34 3.30 7.44
N GLY A 269 7.65 3.26 7.18
CA GLY A 269 8.21 3.50 5.85
C GLY A 269 7.83 2.42 4.84
N GLU A 270 7.94 1.15 5.24
CA GLU A 270 7.54 0.01 4.41
C GLU A 270 6.04 0.04 4.09
N LEU A 271 5.19 0.30 5.08
CA LEU A 271 3.73 0.43 4.85
C LEU A 271 3.41 1.64 3.97
N MET A 272 4.08 2.77 4.17
CA MET A 272 3.93 3.96 3.31
C MET A 272 4.28 3.63 1.86
N ALA A 273 5.44 3.05 1.59
CA ALA A 273 5.86 2.71 0.24
C ALA A 273 4.91 1.70 -0.43
N GLU A 274 4.61 0.58 0.25
CA GLU A 274 3.78 -0.50 -0.31
C GLU A 274 2.33 -0.09 -0.56
N ILE A 275 1.77 0.73 0.32
CA ILE A 275 0.35 1.07 0.26
C ILE A 275 0.11 2.36 -0.52
N LEU A 276 0.96 3.38 -0.34
CA LEU A 276 0.79 4.68 -0.98
C LEU A 276 1.58 4.81 -2.30
N GLY A 277 2.58 3.96 -2.54
CA GLY A 277 3.30 3.85 -3.80
C GLY A 277 2.49 3.16 -4.90
N HIS A 278 1.29 3.65 -5.19
CA HIS A 278 0.42 3.04 -6.20
C HIS A 278 0.97 3.18 -7.61
N PHE A 279 1.67 4.28 -7.88
CA PHE A 279 2.34 4.50 -9.16
C PHE A 279 3.75 3.91 -9.08
N PRO A 280 4.21 3.12 -10.07
CA PRO A 280 5.50 2.44 -10.00
C PRO A 280 6.68 3.38 -9.70
N TRP A 281 6.73 4.57 -10.30
CA TRP A 281 7.79 5.54 -10.03
C TRP A 281 7.71 6.16 -8.63
N GLU A 282 6.52 6.27 -8.05
CA GLU A 282 6.35 6.70 -6.66
C GLU A 282 6.82 5.60 -5.70
N PHE A 283 6.42 4.36 -5.95
CA PHE A 283 6.89 3.20 -5.19
C PHE A 283 8.41 3.11 -5.17
N GLU A 284 9.04 3.15 -6.35
CA GLU A 284 10.50 3.04 -6.50
C GLU A 284 11.21 4.16 -5.72
N ARG A 285 10.76 5.41 -5.85
CA ARG A 285 11.31 6.53 -5.07
C ARG A 285 11.11 6.36 -3.56
N MET A 286 9.90 5.96 -3.13
CA MET A 286 9.60 5.79 -1.70
C MET A 286 10.42 4.65 -1.10
N ILE A 287 10.51 3.50 -1.77
CA ILE A 287 11.25 2.35 -1.24
C ILE A 287 12.76 2.62 -1.24
N GLU A 288 13.29 3.40 -2.19
CA GLU A 288 14.69 3.86 -2.15
C GLU A 288 14.97 4.70 -0.90
N ASN A 289 14.06 5.61 -0.54
CA ASN A 289 14.17 6.40 0.68
C ASN A 289 14.15 5.50 1.94
N VAL A 290 13.25 4.52 1.99
CA VAL A 290 13.16 3.53 3.08
C VAL A 290 14.45 2.74 3.20
N VAL A 291 14.96 2.19 2.10
CA VAL A 291 16.23 1.44 2.06
C VAL A 291 17.40 2.32 2.50
N SER A 292 17.41 3.61 2.14
CA SER A 292 18.43 4.56 2.57
C SER A 292 18.45 4.72 4.10
N PHE A 293 17.28 4.90 4.72
CA PHE A 293 17.14 4.94 6.17
C PHE A 293 17.56 3.62 6.83
N GLU A 294 17.11 2.47 6.31
CA GLU A 294 17.50 1.16 6.84
C GLU A 294 19.02 0.96 6.82
N ARG A 295 19.67 1.40 5.74
CA ARG A 295 21.13 1.38 5.64
C ARG A 295 21.78 2.30 6.67
N SER A 296 21.25 3.52 6.86
CA SER A 296 21.83 4.50 7.79
C SER A 296 21.75 4.06 9.27
N ILE A 297 20.77 3.21 9.62
CA ILE A 297 20.65 2.62 10.97
C ILE A 297 21.34 1.24 11.10
N GLY A 298 22.11 0.84 10.07
CA GLY A 298 22.99 -0.32 10.12
C GLY A 298 22.37 -1.67 9.76
N LEU A 299 21.24 -1.72 9.03
CA LEU A 299 20.77 -3.00 8.47
C LEU A 299 21.72 -3.48 7.36
N SER A 300 22.00 -4.78 7.36
CA SER A 300 22.86 -5.41 6.35
C SER A 300 22.23 -5.37 4.96
N GLU A 301 23.06 -5.22 3.91
CA GLU A 301 22.64 -5.31 2.49
C GLU A 301 21.81 -6.56 2.18
N LYS A 302 22.14 -7.71 2.81
CA LYS A 302 21.37 -8.95 2.65
C LYS A 302 19.90 -8.84 3.09
N LYS A 303 19.61 -8.00 4.09
CA LYS A 303 18.23 -7.80 4.60
C LYS A 303 17.46 -6.79 3.76
N ILE A 304 18.13 -5.71 3.36
CA ILE A 304 17.53 -4.58 2.63
C ILE A 304 17.51 -4.80 1.12
N SER A 305 18.25 -5.79 0.61
CA SER A 305 18.12 -6.29 -0.77
C SER A 305 16.67 -6.58 -1.09
N ARG A 306 16.17 -6.11 -2.24
CA ARG A 306 14.82 -6.44 -2.73
C ARG A 306 14.71 -7.89 -3.23
N ARG A 307 15.84 -8.56 -3.48
CA ARG A 307 15.93 -9.97 -3.90
C ARG A 307 16.31 -10.84 -2.71
#